data_AF-A0A7W5DWS9-F1
#
_entry.id   AF-A0A7W5DWS9-F1
#
_cell.length_a   1.000
_cell.length_b   1.000
_cell.length_c   1.000
_cell.angle_alpha   90.00
_cell.angle_beta   90.00
_cell.angle_gamma   90.00
#
_symmetry.space_group_name_H-M   'P 1'
#
loop_
_entity.id
_entity.type
_entity.pdbx_description
1 polymer ?
#
loop_
_entity_poly.entity_id
_entity_poly.type
_entity_poly.pdbx_seq_one_letter_code
_entity_poly.pdbx_strand_id
1 'polypeptide(L)'
;MITPLINLRPPRIVVVLIAVAVVLFVTPVVGSAQDPSNPYPDGDPSGYGFDENGGGPPVDKDALPPANLTTGPTPMAVWQLVQPDWRPLRQEIDQLVAASKMPVPPRVEGPTLRNEAHVAFRYGHLPLAHELFFAHVALADEQALEDLKKLQFCAYFRRPVWALRWGVSIGLHGDTDVTSYSPIRIDGSSDGRGMGMDEFGGGMEDFDDPRGGGRRPGERPGQGPPDDMMMDEEMMMEEEMMMGYDDEFGRSGERGTAKVEASIPDPQVTDPAITERFDDLMGAVASTVAEGMRSRIEKGQFGHALTEVDPEAKDQGYMVGGESVPQAETRMWIPGVVYLGEGSIQEMSKAAVQANIELLLHFDVALKEVRGGTTQNLTRVKVLDCKNGKTVVLSGAMDSREVQRLQQTNRGTAESHLTEALEKFWSIIDSKIAVTPFPQLTPEVARRRVTGLLADSSLSPLRKLAEIRFLGVSGWLTEEEVEQAFDIAIGADGMTVLYGSPADAIEILRELALQNVSQSP
;
A
#
# COMPACT_ATOMS: atom_id res chain seq x y z
N MET A 1 -17.74 24.76 -43.19
CA MET A 1 -16.69 25.54 -42.53
C MET A 1 -16.32 24.81 -41.24
N ILE A 2 -15.08 24.35 -41.23
CA ILE A 2 -14.22 23.75 -40.20
C ILE A 2 -14.81 23.69 -38.77
N THR A 3 -15.09 22.46 -38.34
CA THR A 3 -14.86 21.96 -36.97
C THR A 3 -13.41 21.48 -36.87
N PRO A 4 -12.75 21.53 -35.70
CA PRO A 4 -11.80 20.49 -35.36
C PRO A 4 -12.23 19.70 -34.12
N LEU A 5 -11.98 18.41 -34.28
CA LEU A 5 -12.32 17.25 -33.47
C LEU A 5 -11.01 16.76 -32.84
N ILE A 6 -11.13 16.06 -31.70
CA ILE A 6 -10.25 15.00 -31.19
C ILE A 6 -9.01 15.44 -30.39
N ASN A 7 -9.03 15.07 -29.10
CA ASN A 7 -7.84 14.65 -28.37
C ASN A 7 -8.23 13.53 -27.38
N LEU A 8 -8.51 12.35 -27.94
CA LEU A 8 -8.63 11.09 -27.18
C LEU A 8 -7.32 10.33 -27.39
N ARG A 9 -6.58 10.11 -26.30
CA ARG A 9 -5.44 9.19 -26.28
C ARG A 9 -5.98 7.74 -26.29
N PRO A 10 -5.54 6.86 -27.21
CA PRO A 10 -5.85 5.44 -27.14
C PRO A 10 -4.87 4.70 -26.19
N PRO A 11 -5.25 3.50 -25.70
CA PRO A 11 -4.45 2.72 -24.77
C PRO A 11 -3.23 2.08 -25.45
N ARG A 12 -2.15 1.97 -24.71
CA ARG A 12 -0.91 1.29 -25.13
C ARG A 12 -1.13 -0.22 -25.12
N ILE A 13 -1.58 -0.77 -26.24
CA ILE A 13 -1.42 -2.19 -26.56
C ILE A 13 -0.08 -2.32 -27.30
N VAL A 14 0.96 -2.77 -26.60
CA VAL A 14 2.24 -3.16 -27.23
C VAL A 14 2.09 -4.61 -27.68
N VAL A 15 1.60 -4.80 -28.91
CA VAL A 15 1.72 -6.06 -29.64
C VAL A 15 3.19 -6.19 -30.07
N VAL A 16 3.92 -7.11 -29.45
CA VAL A 16 5.23 -7.55 -29.96
C VAL A 16 4.98 -8.42 -31.19
N LEU A 17 5.02 -7.81 -32.37
CA LEU A 17 5.14 -8.49 -33.66
C LEU A 17 6.44 -8.02 -34.31
N ILE A 18 7.51 -8.81 -34.17
CA ILE A 18 8.68 -8.70 -35.04
C ILE A 18 8.88 -10.05 -35.71
N ALA A 19 8.25 -10.17 -36.89
CA ALA A 19 8.60 -11.14 -37.91
C ALA A 19 8.42 -10.50 -39.29
N VAL A 20 9.57 -10.23 -39.94
CA VAL A 20 9.82 -10.32 -41.39
C VAL A 20 9.53 -9.10 -42.31
N ALA A 21 10.61 -8.35 -42.58
CA ALA A 21 11.26 -8.06 -43.88
C ALA A 21 10.53 -7.42 -45.10
N VAL A 22 11.38 -6.73 -45.88
CA VAL A 22 11.31 -6.42 -47.33
C VAL A 22 10.86 -4.99 -47.71
N VAL A 23 11.85 -4.12 -47.93
CA VAL A 23 11.74 -3.00 -48.89
C VAL A 23 12.41 -3.44 -50.18
N LEU A 24 11.59 -3.75 -51.18
CA LEU A 24 11.98 -3.86 -52.58
C LEU A 24 12.10 -2.45 -53.18
N PHE A 25 13.30 -2.08 -53.64
CA PHE A 25 13.45 -1.06 -54.67
C PHE A 25 13.36 -1.72 -56.05
N VAL A 26 12.46 -1.18 -56.87
CA VAL A 26 12.20 -1.55 -58.26
C VAL A 26 13.02 -0.67 -59.20
N THR A 27 13.58 -1.26 -60.27
CA THR A 27 13.52 -0.87 -61.71
C THR A 27 14.79 -1.27 -62.50
N PRO A 28 14.76 -1.43 -63.85
CA PRO A 28 13.81 -2.18 -64.68
C PRO A 28 14.46 -3.09 -65.77
N VAL A 29 13.69 -4.10 -66.23
CA VAL A 29 13.55 -4.71 -67.58
C VAL A 29 14.78 -4.86 -68.51
N VAL A 30 15.14 -6.10 -68.88
CA VAL A 30 15.07 -6.69 -70.26
C VAL A 30 15.07 -8.23 -70.12
N GLY A 31 14.16 -8.91 -70.81
CA GLY A 31 14.02 -10.36 -70.77
C GLY A 31 14.74 -11.11 -71.89
N SER A 32 14.99 -12.40 -71.65
CA SER A 32 14.97 -13.45 -72.67
C SER A 32 15.04 -14.82 -71.98
N ALA A 33 14.21 -15.74 -72.48
CA ALA A 33 14.01 -17.11 -72.03
C ALA A 33 15.23 -18.03 -72.21
N GLN A 34 15.37 -19.08 -71.38
CA GLN A 34 15.31 -20.49 -71.82
C GLN A 34 15.68 -21.50 -70.71
N ASP A 35 14.76 -22.46 -70.56
CA ASP A 35 14.84 -23.91 -70.27
C ASP A 35 15.77 -24.55 -69.20
N PRO A 36 15.29 -25.58 -68.48
CA PRO A 36 15.96 -26.21 -67.34
C PRO A 36 16.59 -27.58 -67.69
N SER A 37 17.84 -27.81 -67.29
CA SER A 37 18.35 -29.14 -66.91
C SER A 37 19.84 -29.06 -66.58
N ASN A 38 20.23 -29.37 -65.34
CA ASN A 38 21.07 -30.51 -64.95
C ASN A 38 21.74 -30.25 -63.56
N PRO A 39 21.95 -31.28 -62.71
CA PRO A 39 22.37 -31.13 -61.32
C PRO A 39 23.87 -31.46 -61.09
N TYR A 40 24.34 -31.12 -59.86
CA TYR A 40 25.63 -31.41 -59.19
C TYR A 40 26.80 -30.41 -59.35
N PRO A 41 27.67 -30.29 -58.32
CA PRO A 41 28.17 -29.02 -57.78
C PRO A 41 29.72 -28.98 -57.80
N ASP A 42 30.28 -28.04 -57.02
CA ASP A 42 31.68 -27.92 -56.59
C ASP A 42 32.55 -26.89 -57.33
N GLY A 43 33.26 -26.09 -56.52
CA GLY A 43 34.56 -25.52 -56.91
C GLY A 43 34.68 -24.01 -56.80
N ASP A 44 34.89 -23.52 -55.58
CA ASP A 44 35.44 -22.20 -55.26
C ASP A 44 36.99 -22.21 -55.49
N PRO A 45 37.75 -21.13 -55.24
CA PRO A 45 38.00 -19.96 -56.10
C PRO A 45 39.52 -19.73 -56.37
N SER A 46 39.89 -18.81 -57.26
CA SER A 46 41.09 -17.91 -57.15
C SER A 46 41.52 -17.33 -58.50
N GLY A 47 42.02 -16.08 -58.50
CA GLY A 47 42.78 -15.55 -59.62
C GLY A 47 42.90 -14.02 -59.66
N TYR A 48 43.91 -13.49 -58.96
CA TYR A 48 44.43 -12.11 -59.11
C TYR A 48 44.93 -11.82 -60.53
N GLY A 49 44.82 -10.57 -60.98
CA GLY A 49 45.48 -10.09 -62.20
C GLY A 49 45.40 -8.56 -62.35
N PHE A 50 46.49 -7.90 -61.97
CA PHE A 50 46.83 -6.50 -62.21
C PHE A 50 47.20 -6.32 -63.71
N ASP A 51 47.07 -5.11 -64.28
CA ASP A 51 48.06 -4.52 -65.22
C ASP A 51 47.64 -3.11 -65.74
N GLU A 52 48.45 -2.13 -65.32
CA GLU A 52 49.20 -1.12 -66.08
C GLU A 52 48.60 -0.23 -67.21
N ASN A 53 48.66 1.09 -66.91
CA ASN A 53 49.26 2.19 -67.68
C ASN A 53 48.70 2.65 -69.05
N GLY A 54 48.20 3.90 -69.06
CA GLY A 54 48.12 4.77 -70.24
C GLY A 54 47.83 6.24 -69.83
N GLY A 55 48.81 7.13 -70.00
CA GLY A 55 48.89 8.44 -69.33
C GLY A 55 48.06 9.61 -69.90
N GLY A 56 47.96 10.66 -69.09
CA GLY A 56 47.42 11.99 -69.41
C GLY A 56 48.22 13.11 -68.71
N PRO A 57 48.20 14.36 -69.24
CA PRO A 57 49.17 15.44 -68.94
C PRO A 57 48.89 16.19 -67.61
N PRO A 58 49.75 17.13 -67.16
CA PRO A 58 49.97 17.42 -65.74
C PRO A 58 48.81 18.23 -65.14
N VAL A 59 48.29 17.76 -64.00
CA VAL A 59 47.28 18.47 -63.20
C VAL A 59 47.99 19.37 -62.20
N ASP A 60 47.52 20.61 -62.15
CA ASP A 60 47.92 21.74 -61.32
C ASP A 60 48.08 21.34 -59.84
N LYS A 61 49.22 21.68 -59.21
CA LYS A 61 49.57 21.23 -57.85
C LYS A 61 48.84 21.98 -56.73
N ASP A 62 48.04 22.99 -57.08
CA ASP A 62 47.20 23.75 -56.15
C ASP A 62 45.69 23.54 -56.39
N ALA A 63 45.32 22.53 -57.20
CA ALA A 63 43.92 22.14 -57.37
C ALA A 63 43.46 21.25 -56.20
N LEU A 64 42.68 21.81 -55.29
CA LEU A 64 41.90 21.06 -54.30
C LEU A 64 41.02 20.03 -55.02
N PRO A 65 40.95 18.77 -54.56
CA PRO A 65 40.08 17.78 -55.18
C PRO A 65 38.62 18.22 -55.05
N PRO A 66 37.77 18.05 -56.09
CA PRO A 66 36.35 18.29 -55.96
C PRO A 66 35.78 17.36 -54.89
N ALA A 67 35.10 17.95 -53.91
CA ALA A 67 34.46 17.25 -52.82
C ALA A 67 33.57 16.12 -53.37
N ASN A 68 33.92 14.88 -53.04
CA ASN A 68 33.12 13.71 -53.34
C ASN A 68 31.90 13.71 -52.40
N LEU A 69 30.87 14.47 -52.76
CA LEU A 69 29.61 14.65 -52.02
C LEU A 69 28.63 13.49 -52.24
N THR A 70 29.09 12.24 -52.11
CA THR A 70 28.22 11.05 -52.31
C THR A 70 28.32 9.98 -51.22
N THR A 71 29.11 10.18 -50.17
CA THR A 71 28.99 9.35 -48.96
C THR A 71 28.30 10.15 -47.87
N GLY A 72 26.97 10.00 -47.78
CA GLY A 72 26.23 10.32 -46.56
C GLY A 72 26.87 9.62 -45.35
N PRO A 73 26.60 10.09 -44.12
CA PRO A 73 27.23 9.52 -42.93
C PRO A 73 26.96 8.02 -42.92
N THR A 74 28.04 7.23 -42.88
CA THR A 74 27.91 5.78 -42.79
C THR A 74 27.05 5.44 -41.56
N PRO A 75 26.27 4.35 -41.57
CA PRO A 75 25.48 3.95 -40.41
C PRO A 75 26.31 3.91 -39.13
N MET A 76 27.61 3.60 -39.24
CA MET A 76 28.59 3.65 -38.16
C MET A 76 28.84 5.08 -37.63
N ALA A 77 28.96 6.07 -38.52
CA ALA A 77 29.13 7.48 -38.15
C ALA A 77 27.87 8.05 -37.50
N VAL A 78 26.68 7.65 -37.96
CA VAL A 78 25.40 8.02 -37.31
C VAL A 78 25.26 7.36 -35.94
N TRP A 79 25.66 6.09 -35.80
CA TRP A 79 25.65 5.38 -34.51
C TRP A 79 26.61 6.01 -33.49
N GLN A 80 27.82 6.37 -33.92
CA GLN A 80 28.80 7.04 -33.07
C GLN A 80 28.35 8.44 -32.63
N LEU A 81 27.55 9.13 -33.44
CA LEU A 81 27.04 10.48 -33.13
C LEU A 81 25.83 10.45 -32.18
N VAL A 82 24.95 9.45 -32.31
CA VAL A 82 23.67 9.39 -31.58
C VAL A 82 23.84 8.76 -30.19
N GLN A 83 24.85 7.88 -29.99
CA GLN A 83 25.07 7.11 -28.75
C GLN A 83 23.74 6.80 -28.02
N PRO A 84 22.82 6.06 -28.67
CA PRO A 84 21.47 5.90 -28.15
C PRO A 84 21.54 5.36 -26.72
N ASP A 85 20.89 6.06 -25.79
CA ASP A 85 20.85 5.63 -24.42
C ASP A 85 19.96 4.38 -24.33
N TRP A 86 20.60 3.22 -24.21
CA TRP A 86 19.92 1.94 -24.10
C TRP A 86 19.40 1.68 -22.68
N ARG A 87 19.60 2.58 -21.71
CA ARG A 87 19.11 2.43 -20.34
C ARG A 87 17.60 2.20 -20.26
N PRO A 88 16.72 2.90 -20.99
CA PRO A 88 15.28 2.66 -20.94
C PRO A 88 14.91 1.28 -21.49
N LEU A 89 15.50 0.88 -22.61
CA LEU A 89 15.28 -0.44 -23.20
C LEU A 89 15.80 -1.57 -22.29
N ARG A 90 16.96 -1.36 -21.64
CA ARG A 90 17.50 -2.29 -20.65
C ARG A 90 16.62 -2.38 -19.42
N GLN A 91 16.10 -1.27 -18.93
CA GLN A 91 15.13 -1.25 -17.82
C GLN A 91 13.85 -2.01 -18.19
N GLU A 92 13.35 -1.85 -19.41
CA GLU A 92 12.15 -2.54 -19.89
C GLU A 92 12.41 -4.05 -20.08
N ILE A 93 13.57 -4.43 -20.62
CA ILE A 93 14.00 -5.84 -20.71
C ILE A 93 14.26 -6.43 -19.32
N ASP A 94 14.89 -5.68 -18.41
CA ASP A 94 15.13 -6.13 -17.04
C ASP A 94 13.82 -6.28 -16.26
N GLN A 95 12.82 -5.42 -16.51
CA GLN A 95 11.45 -5.58 -15.99
C GLN A 95 10.78 -6.84 -16.55
N LEU A 96 10.88 -7.10 -17.85
CA LEU A 96 10.33 -8.31 -18.48
C LEU A 96 11.03 -9.59 -17.99
N VAL A 97 12.35 -9.54 -17.79
CA VAL A 97 13.15 -10.65 -17.26
C VAL A 97 12.94 -10.82 -15.76
N ALA A 98 12.66 -9.75 -15.00
CA ALA A 98 12.25 -9.83 -13.60
C ALA A 98 10.86 -10.45 -13.47
N ALA A 99 9.91 -10.06 -14.33
CA ALA A 99 8.58 -10.68 -14.41
C ALA A 99 8.67 -12.18 -14.76
N SER A 100 9.59 -12.59 -15.65
CA SER A 100 9.81 -14.00 -15.97
C SER A 100 10.53 -14.81 -14.88
N LYS A 101 11.11 -14.13 -13.88
CA LYS A 101 11.83 -14.74 -12.74
C LYS A 101 10.98 -14.82 -11.47
N MET A 102 9.75 -14.30 -11.48
CA MET A 102 8.90 -14.42 -10.31
C MET A 102 8.46 -15.88 -10.11
N PRO A 103 8.45 -16.39 -8.86
CA PRO A 103 7.96 -17.73 -8.55
C PRO A 103 6.54 -17.91 -9.09
N VAL A 104 6.25 -18.99 -9.81
CA VAL A 104 4.88 -19.31 -10.23
C VAL A 104 3.98 -19.25 -8.99
N PRO A 105 2.88 -18.48 -9.00
CA PRO A 105 2.02 -18.39 -7.83
C PRO A 105 1.54 -19.80 -7.44
N PRO A 106 1.38 -20.07 -6.14
CA PRO A 106 0.69 -21.29 -5.72
C PRO A 106 -0.67 -21.37 -6.42
N ARG A 107 -1.06 -22.56 -6.87
CA ARG A 107 -2.42 -22.79 -7.36
C ARG A 107 -3.36 -22.69 -6.17
N VAL A 108 -4.04 -21.56 -6.05
CA VAL A 108 -4.99 -21.32 -4.99
C VAL A 108 -6.26 -22.10 -5.28
N GLU A 109 -6.68 -22.95 -4.35
CA GLU A 109 -7.99 -23.60 -4.40
C GLU A 109 -9.09 -22.57 -4.07
N GLY A 110 -10.24 -22.64 -4.74
CA GLY A 110 -11.39 -21.75 -4.48
C GLY A 110 -11.68 -20.72 -5.57
N PRO A 111 -12.63 -19.79 -5.32
CA PRO A 111 -13.12 -18.88 -6.34
C PRO A 111 -12.08 -17.80 -6.67
N THR A 112 -11.78 -17.65 -7.97
CA THR A 112 -10.71 -16.77 -8.48
C THR A 112 -10.85 -15.33 -7.96
N LEU A 113 -12.01 -14.70 -8.14
CA LEU A 113 -12.22 -13.31 -7.73
C LEU A 113 -12.17 -13.10 -6.21
N ARG A 114 -12.61 -14.10 -5.44
CA ARG A 114 -12.52 -14.06 -3.97
C ARG A 114 -11.07 -14.14 -3.51
N ASN A 115 -10.30 -15.05 -4.09
CA ASN A 115 -8.88 -15.19 -3.80
C ASN A 115 -8.11 -13.92 -4.21
N GLU A 116 -8.42 -13.35 -5.37
CA GLU A 116 -7.86 -12.06 -5.80
C GLU A 116 -8.22 -10.92 -4.83
N ALA A 117 -9.44 -10.89 -4.29
CA ALA A 117 -9.84 -9.93 -3.26
C ALA A 117 -9.01 -10.09 -1.97
N HIS A 118 -8.76 -11.33 -1.53
CA HIS A 118 -7.91 -11.60 -0.37
C HIS A 118 -6.46 -11.17 -0.63
N VAL A 119 -5.92 -11.45 -1.81
CA VAL A 119 -4.59 -10.97 -2.22
C VAL A 119 -4.55 -9.45 -2.16
N ALA A 120 -5.47 -8.73 -2.80
CA ALA A 120 -5.51 -7.27 -2.77
C ALA A 120 -5.55 -6.73 -1.33
N PHE A 121 -6.37 -7.33 -0.46
CA PHE A 121 -6.46 -6.93 0.95
C PHE A 121 -5.12 -7.08 1.68
N ARG A 122 -4.40 -8.18 1.43
CA ARG A 122 -3.14 -8.49 2.09
C ARG A 122 -1.98 -7.58 1.69
N TYR A 123 -2.06 -6.99 0.50
CA TYR A 123 -1.13 -5.96 0.02
C TYR A 123 -1.61 -4.54 0.37
N GLY A 124 -2.59 -4.41 1.26
CA GLY A 124 -3.08 -3.12 1.76
C GLY A 124 -4.12 -2.43 0.86
N HIS A 125 -4.49 -2.99 -0.29
CA HIS A 125 -5.44 -2.40 -1.24
C HIS A 125 -6.89 -2.68 -0.85
N LEU A 126 -7.35 -2.08 0.25
CA LEU A 126 -8.71 -2.28 0.74
C LEU A 126 -9.82 -1.88 -0.27
N PRO A 127 -9.72 -0.76 -1.02
CA PRO A 127 -10.74 -0.42 -2.02
C PRO A 127 -10.85 -1.48 -3.13
N LEU A 128 -9.72 -1.95 -3.66
CA LEU A 128 -9.68 -2.99 -4.68
C LEU A 128 -10.20 -4.33 -4.15
N ALA A 129 -9.82 -4.70 -2.93
CA ALA A 129 -10.32 -5.90 -2.28
C ALA A 129 -11.86 -5.91 -2.18
N HIS A 130 -12.47 -4.77 -1.83
CA HIS A 130 -13.93 -4.66 -1.81
C HIS A 130 -14.56 -4.78 -3.21
N GLU A 131 -13.99 -4.13 -4.22
CA GLU A 131 -14.53 -4.22 -5.59
C GLU A 131 -14.43 -5.67 -6.14
N LEU A 132 -13.30 -6.35 -5.92
CA LEU A 132 -13.13 -7.75 -6.29
C LEU A 132 -14.06 -8.69 -5.51
N PHE A 133 -14.32 -8.39 -4.24
CA PHE A 133 -15.31 -9.11 -3.45
C PHE A 133 -16.73 -8.89 -4.00
N PHE A 134 -17.10 -7.66 -4.36
CA PHE A 134 -18.39 -7.37 -5.01
C PHE A 134 -18.52 -8.06 -6.37
N ALA A 135 -17.44 -8.10 -7.15
CA ALA A 135 -17.36 -8.87 -8.38
C ALA A 135 -17.63 -10.37 -8.13
N HIS A 136 -16.98 -10.96 -7.12
CA HIS A 136 -17.22 -12.36 -6.75
C HIS A 136 -18.69 -12.62 -6.41
N VAL A 137 -19.28 -11.82 -5.51
CA VAL A 137 -20.69 -12.04 -5.11
C VAL A 137 -21.69 -11.74 -6.24
N ALA A 138 -21.34 -10.86 -7.18
CA ALA A 138 -22.19 -10.57 -8.35
C ALA A 138 -22.34 -11.77 -9.30
N LEU A 139 -21.40 -12.71 -9.33
CA LEU A 139 -21.54 -13.96 -10.10
C LEU A 139 -22.71 -14.81 -9.57
N ALA A 140 -22.86 -14.89 -8.24
CA ALA A 140 -23.79 -15.78 -7.54
C ALA A 140 -23.76 -17.24 -8.04
N ASP A 141 -22.55 -17.74 -8.32
CA ASP A 141 -22.30 -19.18 -8.42
C ASP A 141 -22.42 -19.86 -7.04
N GLU A 142 -22.34 -21.18 -7.01
CA GLU A 142 -22.55 -21.96 -5.77
C GLU A 142 -21.64 -21.52 -4.61
N GLN A 143 -20.43 -21.06 -4.93
CA GLN A 143 -19.45 -20.58 -3.94
C GLN A 143 -19.76 -19.12 -3.51
N ALA A 144 -20.12 -18.26 -4.45
CA ALA A 144 -20.48 -16.86 -4.20
C ALA A 144 -21.80 -16.72 -3.43
N LEU A 145 -22.71 -17.70 -3.52
CA LEU A 145 -24.00 -17.66 -2.81
C LEU A 145 -23.86 -17.59 -1.29
N GLU A 146 -22.83 -18.21 -0.72
CA GLU A 146 -22.58 -18.13 0.73
C GLU A 146 -22.21 -16.71 1.13
N ASP A 147 -21.29 -16.08 0.40
CA ASP A 147 -20.84 -14.70 0.66
C ASP A 147 -21.91 -13.66 0.30
N LEU A 148 -22.71 -13.91 -0.75
CA LEU A 148 -23.84 -13.08 -1.14
C LEU A 148 -24.88 -13.00 -0.01
N LYS A 149 -25.17 -14.12 0.66
CA LYS A 149 -26.13 -14.19 1.78
C LYS A 149 -25.64 -13.52 3.06
N LYS A 150 -24.35 -13.20 3.18
CA LYS A 150 -23.80 -12.43 4.30
C LYS A 150 -24.19 -10.95 4.27
N LEU A 151 -24.98 -10.52 3.29
CA LEU A 151 -25.49 -9.16 3.22
C LEU A 151 -26.30 -8.80 4.47
N GLN A 152 -25.95 -7.68 5.08
CA GLN A 152 -26.61 -7.14 6.26
C GLN A 152 -27.15 -5.75 6.01
N PHE A 153 -27.94 -5.23 6.94
CA PHE A 153 -28.54 -3.92 6.87
C PHE A 153 -27.92 -2.97 7.89
N CYS A 154 -27.43 -1.82 7.44
CA CYS A 154 -27.00 -0.75 8.32
C CYS A 154 -28.14 0.25 8.53
N ALA A 155 -28.69 0.29 9.74
CA ALA A 155 -29.80 1.19 10.07
C ALA A 155 -29.41 2.68 9.98
N TYR A 156 -28.16 3.02 10.32
CA TYR A 156 -27.65 4.38 10.25
C TYR A 156 -27.64 4.93 8.81
N PHE A 157 -27.08 4.18 7.86
CA PHE A 157 -27.05 4.57 6.45
C PHE A 157 -28.31 4.18 5.66
N ARG A 158 -29.23 3.43 6.30
CA ARG A 158 -30.48 2.91 5.71
C ARG A 158 -30.27 2.16 4.40
N ARG A 159 -29.25 1.30 4.36
CA ARG A 159 -28.91 0.54 3.15
C ARG A 159 -28.29 -0.82 3.49
N PRO A 160 -28.37 -1.78 2.56
CA PRO A 160 -27.57 -3.00 2.61
C PRO A 160 -26.07 -2.71 2.53
N VAL A 161 -25.30 -3.48 3.31
CA VAL A 161 -23.83 -3.45 3.35
C VAL A 161 -23.29 -4.86 3.53
N TRP A 162 -22.22 -5.20 2.79
CA TRP A 162 -21.34 -6.31 3.16
C TRP A 162 -20.19 -5.86 4.06
N ALA A 163 -19.77 -4.60 3.93
CA ALA A 163 -18.83 -3.94 4.84
C ALA A 163 -19.07 -2.42 4.86
N LEU A 164 -18.88 -1.81 6.03
CA LEU A 164 -18.74 -0.37 6.20
C LEU A 164 -17.27 0.01 6.02
N ARG A 165 -17.03 1.14 5.35
CA ARG A 165 -15.68 1.62 5.08
C ARG A 165 -15.22 2.60 6.14
N TRP A 166 -14.18 2.22 6.85
CA TRP A 166 -13.59 2.99 7.94
C TRP A 166 -12.27 3.60 7.54
N GLY A 167 -12.09 4.87 7.92
CA GLY A 167 -10.83 5.57 7.85
C GLY A 167 -10.41 6.05 9.22
N VAL A 168 -9.13 6.33 9.39
CA VAL A 168 -8.57 6.91 10.61
C VAL A 168 -7.64 8.08 10.27
N SER A 169 -7.67 9.10 11.09
CA SER A 169 -6.80 10.28 10.97
C SER A 169 -6.40 10.83 12.33
N ILE A 170 -5.35 11.63 12.35
CA ILE A 170 -4.85 12.32 13.55
C ILE A 170 -4.96 13.83 13.33
N GLY A 171 -5.48 14.55 14.31
CA GLY A 171 -5.43 16.01 14.40
C GLY A 171 -4.56 16.42 15.57
N LEU A 172 -3.43 17.08 15.28
CA LEU A 172 -2.52 17.63 16.28
C LEU A 172 -2.81 19.12 16.49
N HIS A 173 -2.96 19.54 17.74
CA HIS A 173 -3.21 20.94 18.09
C HIS A 173 -2.45 21.33 19.37
N GLY A 174 -2.11 22.62 19.51
CA GLY A 174 -1.42 23.14 20.68
C GLY A 174 0.08 23.32 20.45
N ASP A 175 0.89 23.04 21.47
CA ASP A 175 2.35 23.18 21.42
C ASP A 175 2.94 21.95 20.70
N THR A 176 2.98 21.98 19.36
CA THR A 176 3.39 20.83 18.53
C THR A 176 4.90 20.60 18.47
N ASP A 177 5.70 21.57 18.93
CA ASP A 177 7.18 21.53 18.87
C ASP A 177 7.81 20.82 20.09
N VAL A 178 7.03 20.07 20.85
CA VAL A 178 7.50 19.32 22.03
C VAL A 178 8.31 18.09 21.65
N THR A 179 9.40 17.86 22.36
CA THR A 179 10.30 16.70 22.17
C THR A 179 9.78 15.41 22.79
N SER A 180 8.77 15.49 23.67
CA SER A 180 8.11 14.34 24.29
C SER A 180 6.61 14.57 24.39
N TYR A 181 5.82 13.68 23.78
CA TYR A 181 4.37 13.77 23.75
C TYR A 181 3.68 13.32 25.03
N SER A 182 4.41 12.64 25.93
CA SER A 182 3.89 12.12 27.22
C SER A 182 2.52 11.43 27.11
N PRO A 183 2.37 10.40 26.24
CA PRO A 183 1.11 9.68 26.09
C PRO A 183 0.76 8.88 27.36
N ILE A 184 -0.50 8.45 27.47
CA ILE A 184 -0.90 7.51 28.53
C ILE A 184 -0.24 6.16 28.24
N ARG A 185 0.48 5.61 29.22
CA ARG A 185 1.07 4.26 29.15
C ARG A 185 0.49 3.39 30.27
N ILE A 186 0.25 2.12 29.95
CA ILE A 186 -0.10 1.09 30.95
C ILE A 186 1.23 0.52 31.44
N ASP A 187 1.42 0.46 32.75
CA ASP A 187 2.68 0.06 33.38
C ASP A 187 3.19 -1.28 32.81
N GLY A 188 4.41 -1.30 32.26
CA GLY A 188 5.03 -2.45 31.60
C GLY A 188 5.56 -2.19 30.19
N SER A 189 5.19 -1.06 29.56
CA SER A 189 5.68 -0.65 28.23
C SER A 189 6.50 0.65 28.32
N SER A 190 7.55 0.65 29.14
CA SER A 190 8.54 1.73 29.15
C SER A 190 9.80 1.28 28.40
N ASP A 191 9.93 1.67 27.15
CA ASP A 191 11.24 1.83 26.54
C ASP A 191 12.03 2.86 27.36
N GLY A 192 13.16 2.40 27.89
CA GLY A 192 13.96 3.11 28.86
C GLY A 192 14.48 4.44 28.32
N ARG A 193 14.04 5.53 28.95
CA ARG A 193 14.87 6.72 29.21
C ARG A 193 14.60 7.14 30.65
N GLY A 194 15.64 7.02 31.47
CA GLY A 194 15.56 7.13 32.92
C GLY A 194 15.08 8.50 33.41
N MET A 195 14.36 8.46 34.52
CA MET A 195 14.43 9.52 35.53
C MET A 195 15.14 8.89 36.72
N GLY A 196 16.32 9.43 37.03
CA GLY A 196 17.12 9.04 38.17
C GLY A 196 16.29 9.08 39.44
N MET A 197 16.24 7.93 40.11
CA MET A 197 15.94 7.84 41.53
C MET A 197 17.17 8.38 42.28
N ASP A 198 17.32 9.69 42.28
CA ASP A 198 18.19 10.38 43.23
C ASP A 198 17.32 11.20 44.18
N GLU A 199 17.32 10.73 45.41
CA GLU A 199 17.50 11.58 46.58
C GLU A 199 16.42 12.63 46.84
N PHE A 200 15.32 12.23 47.50
CA PHE A 200 14.70 13.07 48.55
C PHE A 200 13.75 12.26 49.44
N GLY A 201 14.14 12.11 50.71
CA GLY A 201 13.19 12.13 51.84
C GLY A 201 12.67 10.79 52.34
N GLY A 202 13.29 10.28 53.40
CA GLY A 202 12.72 9.16 54.16
C GLY A 202 13.55 8.71 55.35
N GLY A 203 14.06 9.65 56.15
CA GLY A 203 14.62 9.34 57.46
C GLY A 203 13.51 8.76 58.33
N MET A 204 13.56 7.44 58.53
CA MET A 204 12.71 6.73 59.48
C MET A 204 13.57 6.42 60.70
N GLU A 205 13.49 7.30 61.68
CA GLU A 205 13.97 7.10 63.04
C GLU A 205 13.04 6.08 63.71
N ASP A 206 13.41 4.80 63.70
CA ASP A 206 12.84 3.84 64.65
C ASP A 206 13.69 3.83 65.92
N PHE A 207 13.11 4.50 66.92
CA PHE A 207 13.49 4.48 68.32
C PHE A 207 13.00 3.19 68.99
N ASP A 208 13.76 2.72 69.98
CA ASP A 208 13.46 1.68 70.97
C ASP A 208 13.73 0.19 70.62
N ASP A 209 14.94 -0.27 70.95
CA ASP A 209 15.10 -1.45 71.84
C ASP A 209 16.47 -1.41 72.58
N PRO A 210 16.51 -1.40 73.93
CA PRO A 210 17.75 -1.44 74.70
C PRO A 210 17.98 -2.82 75.32
N ARG A 211 18.84 -3.67 74.74
CA ARG A 211 19.41 -4.84 75.45
C ARG A 211 20.64 -5.46 74.78
N GLY A 212 21.77 -5.36 75.49
CA GLY A 212 22.96 -6.23 75.38
C GLY A 212 23.96 -5.80 74.31
N GLY A 213 25.24 -5.55 74.56
CA GLY A 213 26.09 -5.93 75.67
C GLY A 213 27.40 -6.49 75.08
N GLY A 214 28.51 -5.75 75.19
CA GLY A 214 29.85 -6.36 75.22
C GLY A 214 30.89 -5.90 74.19
N ARG A 215 31.92 -5.22 74.73
CA ARG A 215 33.37 -5.33 74.42
C ARG A 215 33.97 -4.65 73.17
N ARG A 216 34.79 -3.62 73.45
CA ARG A 216 36.04 -3.20 72.74
C ARG A 216 37.24 -4.10 73.18
N PRO A 217 38.53 -3.89 72.82
CA PRO A 217 39.22 -3.18 71.70
C PRO A 217 40.43 -3.95 71.06
N GLY A 218 41.01 -3.42 69.98
CA GLY A 218 42.35 -3.76 69.41
C GLY A 218 42.26 -4.15 67.94
N GLU A 219 43.07 -3.73 66.96
CA GLU A 219 44.42 -3.17 66.91
C GLU A 219 44.57 -2.33 65.61
N ARG A 220 45.44 -1.30 65.64
CA ARG A 220 46.14 -0.70 64.48
C ARG A 220 47.55 -1.33 64.45
N PRO A 221 48.36 -1.36 63.36
CA PRO A 221 48.75 -0.14 62.61
C PRO A 221 49.26 -0.27 61.14
N GLY A 222 49.45 0.90 60.49
CA GLY A 222 50.40 1.14 59.38
C GLY A 222 49.82 0.96 57.97
N GLN A 223 49.98 1.84 56.98
CA GLN A 223 50.99 2.86 56.68
C GLN A 223 50.35 4.02 55.87
N GLY A 224 50.83 5.25 56.08
CA GLY A 224 50.55 6.40 55.20
C GLY A 224 51.64 6.57 54.12
N PRO A 225 51.93 7.81 53.67
CA PRO A 225 51.18 8.59 52.67
C PRO A 225 52.17 9.22 51.62
N PRO A 226 51.98 10.44 51.06
CA PRO A 226 51.08 10.91 49.99
C PRO A 226 51.88 11.57 48.81
N ASP A 227 51.20 12.45 48.03
CA ASP A 227 51.72 13.54 47.15
C ASP A 227 51.48 13.32 45.65
N ASP A 228 51.23 14.30 44.78
CA ASP A 228 50.62 15.64 44.80
C ASP A 228 50.70 16.11 43.31
N MET A 229 49.91 17.11 42.89
CA MET A 229 50.13 17.97 41.69
C MET A 229 49.91 17.38 40.28
N MET A 230 49.40 18.06 39.23
CA MET A 230 48.92 19.43 38.97
C MET A 230 48.13 19.41 37.63
N MET A 231 47.36 20.47 37.42
CA MET A 231 46.72 20.84 36.15
C MET A 231 47.71 20.89 34.97
N ASP A 232 47.24 20.61 33.76
CA ASP A 232 47.35 21.63 32.69
C ASP A 232 46.38 21.37 31.54
N GLU A 233 45.85 22.51 31.12
CA GLU A 233 44.83 22.79 30.11
C GLU A 233 45.52 23.00 28.75
N GLU A 234 44.80 22.68 27.66
CA GLU A 234 45.03 23.16 26.28
C GLU A 234 46.36 22.84 25.56
N MET A 235 46.27 22.09 24.43
CA MET A 235 46.86 22.50 23.15
C MET A 235 46.37 21.64 21.96
N MET A 236 45.80 22.33 20.95
CA MET A 236 46.03 22.19 19.48
C MET A 236 45.54 20.89 18.80
N MET A 237 44.42 20.91 18.08
CA MET A 237 44.27 21.18 16.63
C MET A 237 45.15 20.36 15.66
N GLU A 238 44.42 19.62 14.81
CA GLU A 238 44.61 19.42 13.36
C GLU A 238 45.73 18.55 12.78
N GLU A 239 45.32 17.94 11.66
CA GLU A 239 46.09 17.50 10.49
C GLU A 239 46.58 16.04 10.42
N GLU A 240 45.74 15.26 9.72
CA GLU A 240 46.05 14.40 8.57
C GLU A 240 47.48 13.85 8.35
N MET A 241 47.46 12.64 7.79
CA MET A 241 48.54 11.90 7.10
C MET A 241 49.23 10.81 7.92
N MET A 242 48.77 9.57 7.75
CA MET A 242 49.69 8.44 7.55
C MET A 242 49.07 7.40 6.60
N MET A 243 49.62 7.39 5.40
CA MET A 243 49.52 6.34 4.38
C MET A 243 50.04 5.00 4.91
N GLY A 244 49.27 3.93 4.69
CA GLY A 244 49.71 2.55 4.83
C GLY A 244 49.31 1.76 3.58
N TYR A 245 50.18 1.79 2.58
CA TYR A 245 50.22 0.83 1.47
C TYR A 245 50.76 -0.53 1.96
N ASP A 246 50.57 -1.55 1.12
CA ASP A 246 51.01 -2.96 1.19
C ASP A 246 49.90 -3.90 1.71
N ASP A 247 49.46 -4.95 1.01
CA ASP A 247 50.12 -5.73 -0.04
C ASP A 247 49.10 -6.49 -0.91
N GLU A 248 49.51 -6.68 -2.16
CA GLU A 248 48.81 -7.30 -3.28
C GLU A 248 49.10 -8.80 -3.32
N PHE A 249 48.10 -9.69 -3.24
CA PHE A 249 48.21 -11.03 -3.84
C PHE A 249 46.83 -11.61 -4.19
N GLY A 250 46.69 -11.94 -5.48
CA GLY A 250 45.43 -12.30 -6.12
C GLY A 250 44.76 -13.57 -5.63
N ARG A 251 43.44 -13.51 -5.60
CA ARG A 251 42.57 -14.65 -5.87
C ARG A 251 41.38 -14.15 -6.68
N SER A 252 41.44 -14.44 -7.98
CA SER A 252 40.29 -14.47 -8.86
C SER A 252 39.31 -15.52 -8.34
N GLY A 253 38.44 -15.11 -7.43
CA GLY A 253 37.27 -15.85 -6.98
C GLY A 253 36.06 -15.05 -7.40
N GLU A 254 35.57 -15.36 -8.60
CA GLU A 254 34.15 -15.39 -8.95
C GLU A 254 33.26 -14.58 -7.99
N ARG A 255 33.23 -13.27 -8.21
CA ARG A 255 32.20 -12.41 -7.64
C ARG A 255 30.92 -12.83 -8.34
N GLY A 256 30.28 -13.86 -7.79
CA GLY A 256 28.91 -14.20 -8.10
C GLY A 256 28.14 -12.90 -8.00
N THR A 257 27.68 -12.39 -9.13
CA THR A 257 26.59 -11.44 -9.15
C THR A 257 25.52 -12.11 -8.32
N ALA A 258 25.33 -11.65 -7.08
CA ALA A 258 24.20 -12.05 -6.29
C ALA A 258 23.00 -11.86 -7.22
N LYS A 259 22.38 -12.98 -7.59
CA LYS A 259 21.08 -12.94 -8.25
C LYS A 259 20.24 -12.11 -7.30
N VAL A 260 19.92 -10.88 -7.71
CA VAL A 260 18.75 -10.21 -7.17
C VAL A 260 17.61 -11.06 -7.69
N GLU A 261 17.29 -12.11 -6.94
CA GLU A 261 16.04 -12.83 -7.10
C GLU A 261 14.96 -11.76 -6.97
N ALA A 262 14.08 -11.67 -7.96
CA ALA A 262 12.93 -10.78 -7.89
C ALA A 262 12.11 -11.23 -6.67
N SER A 263 12.30 -10.55 -5.54
CA SER A 263 11.63 -10.88 -4.29
C SER A 263 10.19 -10.39 -4.41
N ILE A 264 9.24 -11.33 -4.33
CA ILE A 264 7.84 -10.99 -4.10
C ILE A 264 7.81 -10.13 -2.83
N PRO A 265 7.24 -8.91 -2.85
CA PRO A 265 7.14 -8.10 -1.65
C PRO A 265 6.35 -8.89 -0.61
N ASP A 266 6.89 -9.00 0.62
CA ASP A 266 6.14 -9.65 1.68
C ASP A 266 4.82 -8.90 1.89
N PRO A 267 3.68 -9.62 1.97
CA PRO A 267 2.37 -8.99 2.16
C PRO A 267 2.35 -8.23 3.49
N GLN A 268 2.00 -6.94 3.44
CA GLN A 268 1.90 -6.07 4.60
C GLN A 268 0.53 -5.38 4.58
N VAL A 269 -0.40 -5.90 5.36
CA VAL A 269 -1.77 -5.35 5.46
C VAL A 269 -1.74 -3.96 6.11
N THR A 270 -0.93 -3.83 7.15
CA THR A 270 -0.80 -2.61 7.97
C THR A 270 0.61 -2.05 7.88
N ASP A 271 0.76 -0.74 8.04
CA ASP A 271 2.07 -0.11 8.16
C ASP A 271 2.57 -0.09 9.61
N PRO A 272 3.72 -0.69 9.92
CA PRO A 272 4.35 -0.56 11.24
C PRO A 272 4.63 0.90 11.63
N ALA A 273 5.02 1.76 10.68
CA ALA A 273 5.34 3.16 10.95
C ALA A 273 4.10 3.97 11.36
N ILE A 274 2.93 3.63 10.82
CA ILE A 274 1.66 4.22 11.26
C ILE A 274 1.39 3.78 12.71
N THR A 275 1.56 2.50 13.01
CA THR A 275 1.34 1.99 14.37
C THR A 275 2.27 2.64 15.40
N GLU A 276 3.55 2.77 15.07
CA GLU A 276 4.55 3.48 15.88
C GLU A 276 4.16 4.94 16.10
N ARG A 277 3.73 5.64 15.04
CA ARG A 277 3.26 7.03 15.15
C ARG A 277 2.06 7.19 16.08
N PHE A 278 1.12 6.24 16.05
CA PHE A 278 -0.03 6.23 16.96
C PHE A 278 0.40 5.96 18.42
N ASP A 279 1.34 5.05 18.64
CA ASP A 279 1.86 4.73 19.96
C ASP A 279 2.65 5.91 20.56
N ASP A 280 3.48 6.57 19.76
CA ASP A 280 4.24 7.76 20.16
C ASP A 280 3.34 8.90 20.64
N LEU A 281 2.25 9.15 19.92
CA LEU A 281 1.36 10.26 20.19
C LEU A 281 0.34 9.97 21.29
N MET A 282 -0.15 8.73 21.40
CA MET A 282 -1.34 8.41 22.19
C MET A 282 -1.19 7.17 23.08
N GLY A 283 -0.19 6.33 22.82
CA GLY A 283 0.14 5.14 23.60
C GLY A 283 -1.06 4.21 23.79
N ALA A 284 -1.38 3.92 25.05
CA ALA A 284 -2.46 3.03 25.44
C ALA A 284 -3.84 3.42 24.88
N VAL A 285 -4.07 4.70 24.58
CA VAL A 285 -5.32 5.16 23.95
C VAL A 285 -5.45 4.56 22.55
N ALA A 286 -4.40 4.63 21.73
CA ALA A 286 -4.39 4.09 20.38
C ALA A 286 -4.58 2.57 20.39
N SER A 287 -3.83 1.87 21.25
CA SER A 287 -3.91 0.40 21.39
C SER A 287 -5.29 -0.07 21.85
N THR A 288 -5.91 0.63 22.82
CA THR A 288 -7.26 0.28 23.30
C THR A 288 -8.32 0.48 22.21
N VAL A 289 -8.22 1.55 21.42
CA VAL A 289 -9.17 1.81 20.33
C VAL A 289 -8.95 0.87 19.16
N ALA A 290 -7.68 0.57 18.82
CA ALA A 290 -7.32 -0.41 17.80
C ALA A 290 -7.91 -1.79 18.12
N GLU A 291 -7.72 -2.27 19.34
CA GLU A 291 -8.27 -3.56 19.79
C GLU A 291 -9.80 -3.55 19.82
N GLY A 292 -10.39 -2.46 20.31
CA GLY A 292 -11.84 -2.26 20.30
C GLY A 292 -12.43 -2.30 18.88
N MET A 293 -11.76 -1.73 17.89
CA MET A 293 -12.18 -1.79 16.48
C MET A 293 -11.94 -3.17 15.87
N ARG A 294 -10.76 -3.76 16.07
CA ARG A 294 -10.39 -5.09 15.55
C ARG A 294 -11.40 -6.14 15.99
N SER A 295 -11.71 -6.20 17.29
CA SER A 295 -12.68 -7.15 17.84
C SER A 295 -14.06 -7.03 17.19
N ARG A 296 -14.47 -5.82 16.80
CA ARG A 296 -15.78 -5.57 16.17
C ARG A 296 -15.78 -5.93 14.68
N ILE A 297 -14.68 -5.66 13.98
CA ILE A 297 -14.47 -6.05 12.59
C ILE A 297 -14.45 -7.58 12.48
N GLU A 298 -13.68 -8.27 13.31
CA GLU A 298 -13.59 -9.74 13.34
C GLU A 298 -14.95 -10.40 13.66
N LYS A 299 -15.75 -9.78 14.53
CA LYS A 299 -17.12 -10.23 14.83
C LYS A 299 -18.12 -9.91 13.72
N GLY A 300 -17.72 -9.20 12.66
CA GLY A 300 -18.59 -8.78 11.57
C GLY A 300 -19.60 -7.70 11.94
N GLN A 301 -19.39 -6.94 13.04
CA GLN A 301 -20.34 -5.90 13.47
C GLN A 301 -20.47 -4.75 12.47
N PHE A 302 -19.50 -4.59 11.57
CA PHE A 302 -19.51 -3.61 10.50
C PHE A 302 -19.74 -4.25 9.12
N GLY A 303 -20.18 -5.51 9.09
CA GLY A 303 -20.31 -6.33 7.90
C GLY A 303 -19.30 -7.48 7.88
N HIS A 304 -19.61 -8.52 7.11
CA HIS A 304 -18.82 -9.76 7.03
C HIS A 304 -17.89 -9.85 5.80
N ALA A 305 -17.81 -8.83 4.95
CA ALA A 305 -16.86 -8.86 3.84
C ALA A 305 -15.42 -8.87 4.39
N LEU A 306 -14.59 -9.76 3.84
CA LEU A 306 -13.16 -9.82 4.11
C LEU A 306 -12.77 -10.10 5.58
N THR A 307 -13.72 -10.47 6.45
CA THR A 307 -13.42 -10.80 7.86
C THR A 307 -12.71 -12.14 8.02
N GLU A 308 -12.77 -12.99 7.00
CA GLU A 308 -12.15 -14.33 6.97
C GLU A 308 -10.75 -14.32 6.37
N VAL A 309 -10.23 -13.16 5.95
CA VAL A 309 -8.91 -13.07 5.34
C VAL A 309 -7.84 -13.27 6.40
N ASP A 310 -7.05 -14.32 6.26
CA ASP A 310 -5.82 -14.49 7.04
C ASP A 310 -4.73 -13.58 6.44
N PRO A 311 -4.27 -12.55 7.17
CA PRO A 311 -3.24 -11.64 6.69
C PRO A 311 -1.91 -12.35 6.35
N GLU A 312 -1.61 -13.48 7.02
CA GLU A 312 -0.33 -14.18 6.92
C GLU A 312 -0.33 -15.33 5.90
N ALA A 313 -1.44 -15.58 5.21
CA ALA A 313 -1.66 -16.74 4.33
C ALA A 313 -0.70 -16.83 3.12
N LYS A 314 0.36 -17.64 3.15
CA LYS A 314 1.35 -17.69 2.04
C LYS A 314 0.89 -18.48 0.80
N ASP A 315 -0.25 -19.13 0.87
CA ASP A 315 -0.81 -20.05 -0.13
C ASP A 315 -1.69 -19.37 -1.19
N GLN A 316 -2.11 -18.13 -0.98
CA GLN A 316 -3.02 -17.40 -1.88
C GLN A 316 -2.32 -16.63 -3.01
N GLY A 317 -0.99 -16.72 -3.11
CA GLY A 317 -0.22 -16.05 -4.15
C GLY A 317 -0.14 -14.53 -4.01
N TYR A 318 0.18 -13.84 -5.10
CA TYR A 318 0.53 -12.41 -5.12
C TYR A 318 0.00 -11.67 -6.36
N MET A 319 -0.89 -12.31 -7.13
CA MET A 319 -1.38 -11.76 -8.40
C MET A 319 -2.88 -11.51 -8.40
N VAL A 320 -3.29 -10.47 -9.14
CA VAL A 320 -4.67 -10.15 -9.49
C VAL A 320 -4.71 -10.00 -11.01
N GLY A 321 -5.55 -10.78 -11.70
CA GLY A 321 -5.60 -10.73 -13.17
C GLY A 321 -4.32 -11.14 -13.90
N GLY A 322 -3.42 -11.86 -13.23
CA GLY A 322 -2.11 -12.24 -13.78
C GLY A 322 -1.02 -11.17 -13.63
N GLU A 323 -1.32 -10.03 -13.00
CA GLU A 323 -0.34 -9.00 -12.65
C GLU A 323 -0.01 -9.07 -11.16
N SER A 324 1.27 -8.85 -10.80
CA SER A 324 1.67 -8.77 -9.39
C SER A 324 1.11 -7.53 -8.72
N VAL A 325 0.51 -7.71 -7.54
CA VAL A 325 -0.02 -6.59 -6.76
C VAL A 325 1.13 -5.91 -6.00
N PRO A 326 1.43 -4.61 -6.26
CA PRO A 326 2.38 -3.88 -5.44
C PRO A 326 1.79 -3.57 -4.06
N GLN A 327 2.63 -3.24 -3.08
CA GLN A 327 2.13 -2.72 -1.80
C GLN A 327 1.36 -1.40 -2.01
N ALA A 328 0.23 -1.24 -1.31
CA ALA A 328 -0.56 -0.03 -1.39
C ALA A 328 0.20 1.20 -0.87
N GLU A 329 0.01 2.35 -1.55
CA GLU A 329 0.54 3.64 -1.09
C GLU A 329 -0.20 4.13 0.15
N THR A 330 -1.53 4.02 0.14
CA THR A 330 -2.37 4.32 1.30
C THR A 330 -2.55 3.03 2.10
N ARG A 331 -1.92 2.99 3.27
CA ARG A 331 -1.89 1.80 4.11
C ARG A 331 -2.93 1.83 5.20
N MET A 332 -3.28 0.65 5.71
CA MET A 332 -4.18 0.53 6.83
C MET A 332 -3.44 0.72 8.15
N TRP A 333 -4.12 1.30 9.14
CA TRP A 333 -3.62 1.34 10.53
C TRP A 333 -3.85 -0.02 11.20
N ILE A 334 -5.06 -0.56 11.06
CA ILE A 334 -5.44 -1.92 11.43
C ILE A 334 -6.22 -2.55 10.26
N PRO A 335 -6.26 -3.88 10.12
CA PRO A 335 -7.01 -4.51 9.04
C PRO A 335 -8.45 -4.00 8.96
N GLY A 336 -8.86 -3.49 7.79
CA GLY A 336 -10.18 -2.89 7.55
C GLY A 336 -10.32 -1.40 7.89
N VAL A 337 -9.28 -0.73 8.40
CA VAL A 337 -9.29 0.71 8.72
C VAL A 337 -8.13 1.44 8.02
N VAL A 338 -8.46 2.25 7.02
CA VAL A 338 -7.49 2.97 6.17
C VAL A 338 -6.95 4.21 6.88
N TYR A 339 -5.63 4.41 6.88
CA TYR A 339 -5.05 5.65 7.41
C TYR A 339 -5.07 6.76 6.35
N LEU A 340 -5.63 7.92 6.71
CA LEU A 340 -5.77 9.08 5.82
C LEU A 340 -4.72 10.16 6.05
N GLY A 341 -3.91 10.03 7.10
CA GLY A 341 -2.88 11.01 7.45
C GLY A 341 -3.21 11.87 8.67
N GLU A 342 -2.43 12.94 8.80
CA GLU A 342 -2.51 13.93 9.87
C GLU A 342 -3.02 15.26 9.30
N GLY A 343 -3.94 15.90 9.98
CA GLY A 343 -4.47 17.20 9.57
C GLY A 343 -5.73 17.59 10.32
N SER A 344 -6.30 18.72 9.90
CA SER A 344 -7.56 19.18 10.49
C SER A 344 -8.72 18.24 10.14
N ILE A 345 -9.74 18.22 11.00
CA ILE A 345 -10.95 17.41 10.78
C ILE A 345 -11.63 17.71 9.43
N GLN A 346 -11.49 18.95 8.92
CA GLN A 346 -12.08 19.37 7.65
C GLN A 346 -11.31 18.82 6.45
N GLU A 347 -9.97 18.81 6.53
CA GLU A 347 -9.10 18.24 5.50
C GLU A 347 -9.26 16.72 5.47
N MET A 348 -9.21 16.08 6.63
CA MET A 348 -9.33 14.63 6.75
C MET A 348 -10.73 14.14 6.36
N SER A 349 -11.78 14.90 6.65
CA SER A 349 -13.13 14.58 6.16
C SER A 349 -13.22 14.67 4.62
N LYS A 350 -12.49 15.57 3.96
CA LYS A 350 -12.45 15.64 2.49
C LYS A 350 -11.64 14.48 1.90
N ALA A 351 -10.48 14.18 2.49
CA ALA A 351 -9.67 13.03 2.10
C ALA A 351 -10.45 11.72 2.26
N ALA A 352 -11.26 11.58 3.32
CA ALA A 352 -12.11 10.43 3.53
C ALA A 352 -13.16 10.28 2.41
N VAL A 353 -13.79 11.37 1.96
CA VAL A 353 -14.75 11.34 0.85
C VAL A 353 -14.06 10.95 -0.46
N GLN A 354 -12.85 11.45 -0.73
CA GLN A 354 -12.06 11.10 -1.91
C GLN A 354 -11.69 9.60 -1.91
N ALA A 355 -11.23 9.08 -0.78
CA ALA A 355 -10.93 7.66 -0.57
C ALA A 355 -12.19 6.76 -0.44
N ASN A 356 -13.39 7.32 -0.67
CA ASN A 356 -14.67 6.61 -0.60
C ASN A 356 -14.93 5.95 0.78
N ILE A 357 -14.49 6.60 1.85
CA ILE A 357 -14.68 6.19 3.24
C ILE A 357 -15.98 6.77 3.78
N GLU A 358 -16.71 5.97 4.54
CA GLU A 358 -18.06 6.32 5.04
C GLU A 358 -18.02 6.86 6.46
N LEU A 359 -17.14 6.29 7.30
CA LEU A 359 -16.96 6.68 8.68
C LEU A 359 -15.48 6.99 8.94
N LEU A 360 -15.21 8.16 9.50
CA LEU A 360 -13.87 8.60 9.86
C LEU A 360 -13.70 8.59 11.37
N LEU A 361 -12.75 7.80 11.85
CA LEU A 361 -12.22 7.83 13.21
C LEU A 361 -11.13 8.89 13.31
N HIS A 362 -11.42 10.01 13.96
CA HIS A 362 -10.48 11.12 14.09
C HIS A 362 -9.98 11.23 15.53
N PHE A 363 -8.67 11.07 15.72
CA PHE A 363 -7.99 11.28 16.98
C PHE A 363 -7.57 12.74 17.10
N ASP A 364 -8.19 13.46 18.02
CA ASP A 364 -7.90 14.85 18.34
C ASP A 364 -6.94 14.87 19.54
N VAL A 365 -5.66 15.12 19.27
CA VAL A 365 -4.58 15.12 20.26
C VAL A 365 -4.17 16.58 20.49
N ALA A 366 -4.44 17.07 21.69
CA ALA A 366 -4.02 18.38 22.14
C ALA A 366 -2.80 18.24 23.05
N LEU A 367 -1.70 18.86 22.63
CA LEU A 367 -0.44 18.91 23.37
C LEU A 367 -0.29 20.28 24.03
N LYS A 368 0.03 20.29 25.31
CA LYS A 368 0.23 21.52 26.07
C LYS A 368 1.47 21.41 26.93
N GLU A 369 2.41 22.32 26.77
CA GLU A 369 3.55 22.41 27.67
C GLU A 369 3.10 22.99 29.02
N VAL A 370 3.48 22.33 30.11
CA VAL A 370 3.15 22.79 31.46
C VAL A 370 4.44 23.16 32.21
N ARG A 371 4.31 24.09 33.15
CA ARG A 371 5.40 24.52 34.04
C ARG A 371 6.13 23.31 34.62
N GLY A 372 7.43 23.23 34.35
CA GLY A 372 8.28 22.08 34.69
C GLY A 372 8.73 21.23 33.49
N GLY A 373 8.50 21.68 32.24
CA GLY A 373 8.98 21.00 31.03
C GLY A 373 8.29 19.67 30.75
N THR A 374 7.10 19.46 31.33
CA THR A 374 6.29 18.26 31.12
C THR A 374 5.14 18.58 30.18
N THR A 375 4.92 17.71 29.22
CA THR A 375 3.83 17.83 28.25
C THR A 375 2.57 17.19 28.83
N GLN A 376 1.46 17.92 28.81
CA GLN A 376 0.13 17.36 29.02
C GLN A 376 -0.42 16.89 27.67
N ASN A 377 -0.79 15.62 27.60
CA ASN A 377 -1.40 15.01 26.44
C ASN A 377 -2.89 14.81 26.70
N LEU A 378 -3.72 15.47 25.91
CA LEU A 378 -5.17 15.34 25.98
C LEU A 378 -5.67 14.77 24.66
N THR A 379 -6.06 13.49 24.68
CA THR A 379 -6.58 12.81 23.49
C THR A 379 -8.09 12.65 23.57
N ARG A 380 -8.78 12.90 22.45
CA ARG A 380 -10.20 12.60 22.24
C ARG A 380 -10.39 11.88 20.93
N VAL A 381 -11.36 10.98 20.87
CA VAL A 381 -11.68 10.21 19.68
C VAL A 381 -13.07 10.57 19.19
N LYS A 382 -13.18 10.88 17.90
CA LYS A 382 -14.43 11.26 17.24
C LYS A 382 -14.71 10.28 16.12
N VAL A 383 -15.98 9.90 15.95
CA VAL A 383 -16.44 9.25 14.71
C VAL A 383 -17.25 10.27 13.93
N LEU A 384 -16.89 10.50 12.66
CA LEU A 384 -17.61 11.36 11.74
C LEU A 384 -18.26 10.52 10.64
N ASP A 385 -19.44 10.95 10.24
CA ASP A 385 -20.08 10.50 9.01
C ASP A 385 -19.57 11.37 7.85
N CYS A 386 -18.78 10.78 6.97
CA CYS A 386 -18.13 11.49 5.87
C CYS A 386 -19.14 12.03 4.84
N LYS A 387 -20.35 11.45 4.75
CA LYS A 387 -21.37 11.87 3.79
C LYS A 387 -21.99 13.22 4.16
N ASN A 388 -22.16 13.50 5.45
CA ASN A 388 -22.80 14.73 5.93
C ASN A 388 -21.88 15.60 6.79
N GLY A 389 -20.66 15.15 7.10
CA GLY A 389 -19.67 15.85 7.91
C GLY A 389 -20.02 15.93 9.41
N LYS A 390 -21.03 15.19 9.87
CA LYS A 390 -21.50 15.28 11.27
C LYS A 390 -20.75 14.30 12.16
N THR A 391 -20.45 14.73 13.38
CA THR A 391 -19.94 13.85 14.43
C THR A 391 -21.05 12.92 14.92
N VAL A 392 -20.84 11.62 14.77
CA VAL A 392 -21.73 10.56 15.26
C VAL A 392 -21.55 10.36 16.76
N VAL A 393 -20.29 10.34 17.21
CA VAL A 393 -19.93 10.18 18.62
C VAL A 393 -18.58 10.82 18.91
N LEU A 394 -18.43 11.27 20.16
CA LEU A 394 -17.20 11.82 20.74
C LEU A 394 -16.95 11.10 22.06
N SER A 395 -15.71 10.64 22.28
CA SER A 395 -15.28 10.01 23.52
C SER A 395 -15.18 11.02 24.68
N GLY A 396 -15.04 10.49 25.90
CA GLY A 396 -14.48 11.25 27.01
C GLY A 396 -13.08 11.76 26.70
N ALA A 397 -12.64 12.77 27.45
CA ALA A 397 -11.28 13.28 27.39
C ALA A 397 -10.34 12.30 28.09
N MET A 398 -9.25 11.93 27.42
CA MET A 398 -8.21 11.04 27.99
C MET A 398 -6.95 11.86 28.21
N ASP A 399 -6.73 12.27 29.45
CA ASP A 399 -5.63 13.17 29.86
C ASP A 399 -4.52 12.40 30.58
N SER A 400 -3.29 12.50 30.09
CA SER A 400 -2.13 11.82 30.69
C SER A 400 -1.82 12.29 32.11
N ARG A 401 -2.07 13.57 32.44
CA ARG A 401 -1.84 14.09 33.81
C ARG A 401 -2.88 13.62 34.80
N GLU A 402 -4.12 13.45 34.35
CA GLU A 402 -5.19 12.91 35.19
C GLU A 402 -4.87 11.48 35.59
N VAL A 403 -4.46 10.65 34.61
CA VAL A 403 -4.03 9.27 34.86
C VAL A 403 -2.84 9.23 35.83
N GLN A 404 -1.82 10.06 35.61
CA GLN A 404 -0.66 10.12 36.50
C GLN A 404 -1.05 10.47 37.94
N ARG A 405 -1.99 11.41 38.13
CA ARG A 405 -2.52 11.77 39.46
C ARG A 405 -3.31 10.63 40.10
N LEU A 406 -4.10 9.90 39.32
CA LEU A 406 -4.87 8.75 39.79
C LEU A 406 -3.96 7.60 40.24
N GLN A 407 -2.90 7.32 39.49
CA GLN A 407 -1.87 6.33 39.83
C GLN A 407 -1.11 6.75 41.10
N GLN A 408 -0.62 8.00 41.18
CA GLN A 408 0.09 8.50 42.37
C GLN A 408 -0.76 8.44 43.65
N THR A 409 -2.08 8.57 43.53
CA THR A 409 -2.99 8.52 44.68
C THR A 409 -3.56 7.13 44.94
N ASN A 410 -3.16 6.10 44.17
CA ASN A 410 -3.71 4.74 44.20
C ASN A 410 -5.25 4.71 44.10
N ARG A 411 -5.84 5.65 43.35
CA ARG A 411 -7.30 5.81 43.21
C ARG A 411 -7.87 5.16 41.96
N GLY A 412 -7.03 4.72 41.03
CA GLY A 412 -7.43 4.08 39.78
C GLY A 412 -6.25 3.70 38.91
N THR A 413 -6.52 2.98 37.82
CA THR A 413 -5.54 2.56 36.83
C THR A 413 -5.76 3.28 35.50
N ALA A 414 -4.74 3.31 34.64
CA ALA A 414 -4.88 3.83 33.28
C ALA A 414 -6.01 3.11 32.52
N GLU A 415 -6.08 1.79 32.63
CA GLU A 415 -7.11 0.96 31.98
C GLU A 415 -8.53 1.31 32.43
N SER A 416 -8.77 1.52 33.74
CA SER A 416 -10.12 1.85 34.22
C SER A 416 -10.54 3.23 33.71
N HIS A 417 -9.62 4.20 33.68
CA HIS A 417 -9.87 5.53 33.16
C HIS A 417 -10.18 5.52 31.65
N LEU A 418 -9.40 4.76 30.85
CA LEU A 418 -9.67 4.60 29.42
C LEU A 418 -11.02 3.91 29.16
N THR A 419 -11.33 2.87 29.93
CA THR A 419 -12.60 2.14 29.81
C THR A 419 -13.79 3.06 30.08
N GLU A 420 -13.74 3.85 31.16
CA GLU A 420 -14.79 4.83 31.49
C GLU A 420 -14.93 5.91 30.41
N ALA A 421 -13.80 6.45 29.91
CA ALA A 421 -13.80 7.47 28.87
C ALA A 421 -14.38 6.96 27.52
N LEU A 422 -14.25 5.66 27.25
CA LEU A 422 -14.70 5.03 25.99
C LEU A 422 -16.04 4.29 26.10
N GLU A 423 -16.62 4.13 27.29
CA GLU A 423 -17.85 3.34 27.49
C GLU A 423 -19.02 3.86 26.63
N LYS A 424 -19.32 5.16 26.74
CA LYS A 424 -20.38 5.81 25.94
C LYS A 424 -20.03 5.80 24.45
N PHE A 425 -18.74 5.92 24.12
CA PHE A 425 -18.26 5.92 22.74
C PHE A 425 -18.62 4.59 22.06
N TRP A 426 -18.25 3.48 22.69
CA TRP A 426 -18.55 2.14 22.20
C TRP A 426 -20.03 1.82 22.20
N SER A 427 -20.76 2.19 23.26
CA SER A 427 -22.21 1.98 23.34
C SER A 427 -22.97 2.61 22.15
N ILE A 428 -22.56 3.81 21.71
CA ILE A 428 -23.19 4.49 20.56
C ILE A 428 -22.80 3.82 19.23
N ILE A 429 -21.54 3.39 19.08
CA ILE A 429 -21.11 2.65 17.88
C ILE A 429 -21.88 1.35 17.75
N ASP A 430 -21.95 0.57 18.82
CA ASP A 430 -22.59 -0.75 18.86
C ASP A 430 -24.11 -0.66 18.65
N SER A 431 -24.73 0.42 19.12
CA SER A 431 -26.19 0.60 18.98
C SER A 431 -26.62 1.24 17.67
N LYS A 432 -25.81 2.15 17.10
CA LYS A 432 -26.20 2.91 15.90
C LYS A 432 -25.57 2.41 14.62
N ILE A 433 -24.29 2.05 14.67
CA ILE A 433 -23.49 1.77 13.46
C ILE A 433 -23.51 0.28 13.14
N ALA A 434 -23.56 -0.58 14.16
CA ALA A 434 -23.56 -2.02 13.98
C ALA A 434 -24.66 -2.46 13.01
N VAL A 435 -24.30 -3.41 12.16
CA VAL A 435 -25.20 -3.96 11.15
C VAL A 435 -26.11 -5.02 11.75
N THR A 436 -27.30 -5.15 11.19
CA THR A 436 -28.31 -6.13 11.61
C THR A 436 -28.63 -7.07 10.46
N PRO A 437 -29.22 -8.25 10.71
CA PRO A 437 -29.73 -9.11 9.66
C PRO A 437 -30.61 -8.33 8.66
N PHE A 438 -30.46 -8.64 7.37
CA PHE A 438 -31.21 -7.94 6.34
C PHE A 438 -32.72 -8.16 6.51
N PRO A 439 -33.55 -7.10 6.50
CA PRO A 439 -34.98 -7.25 6.72
C PRO A 439 -35.63 -7.98 5.54
N GLN A 440 -36.70 -8.74 5.82
CA GLN A 440 -37.51 -9.32 4.75
C GLN A 440 -38.20 -8.21 3.96
N LEU A 441 -38.08 -8.26 2.63
CA LEU A 441 -38.69 -7.29 1.73
C LEU A 441 -39.91 -7.87 1.00
N THR A 442 -40.77 -6.97 0.55
CA THR A 442 -41.77 -7.30 -0.47
C THR A 442 -41.18 -7.03 -1.86
N PRO A 443 -41.66 -7.72 -2.93
CA PRO A 443 -41.19 -7.48 -4.30
C PRO A 443 -41.32 -6.02 -4.76
N GLU A 444 -42.38 -5.33 -4.31
CA GLU A 444 -42.57 -3.90 -4.61
C GLU A 444 -41.48 -3.00 -4.01
N VAL A 445 -41.04 -3.30 -2.78
CA VAL A 445 -39.98 -2.55 -2.12
C VAL A 445 -38.63 -2.86 -2.77
N ALA A 446 -38.38 -4.11 -3.15
CA ALA A 446 -37.18 -4.51 -3.88
C ALA A 446 -37.06 -3.80 -5.24
N ARG A 447 -38.13 -3.75 -6.04
CA ARG A 447 -38.17 -3.00 -7.31
C ARG A 447 -37.84 -1.52 -7.11
N ARG A 448 -38.47 -0.85 -6.14
CA ARG A 448 -38.16 0.57 -5.82
C ARG A 448 -36.71 0.76 -5.40
N ARG A 449 -36.15 -0.21 -4.67
CA ARG A 449 -34.75 -0.19 -4.26
C ARG A 449 -33.82 -0.29 -5.48
N VAL A 450 -34.08 -1.19 -6.43
CA VAL A 450 -33.31 -1.31 -7.67
C VAL A 450 -33.34 0.00 -8.46
N THR A 451 -34.51 0.64 -8.60
CA THR A 451 -34.59 1.95 -9.27
C THR A 451 -33.71 2.99 -8.59
N GLY A 452 -33.74 3.06 -7.25
CA GLY A 452 -32.88 3.97 -6.48
C GLY A 452 -31.40 3.63 -6.58
N LEU A 453 -31.07 2.33 -6.61
CA LEU A 453 -29.71 1.81 -6.72
C LEU A 453 -29.07 2.15 -8.07
N LEU A 454 -29.82 1.97 -9.17
CA LEU A 454 -29.36 2.31 -10.52
C LEU A 454 -29.14 3.82 -10.65
N ALA A 455 -30.01 4.64 -10.05
CA ALA A 455 -29.89 6.10 -10.05
C ALA A 455 -28.78 6.65 -9.13
N ASP A 456 -28.28 5.88 -8.15
CA ASP A 456 -27.27 6.34 -7.20
C ASP A 456 -25.88 6.34 -7.83
N SER A 457 -25.33 7.51 -8.11
CA SER A 457 -23.97 7.65 -8.68
C SER A 457 -22.84 7.45 -7.66
N SER A 458 -23.16 7.34 -6.36
CA SER A 458 -22.13 7.18 -5.31
C SER A 458 -21.70 5.73 -5.09
N LEU A 459 -22.43 4.77 -5.67
CA LEU A 459 -22.15 3.35 -5.55
C LEU A 459 -21.43 2.85 -6.79
N SER A 460 -20.41 2.01 -6.59
CA SER A 460 -19.71 1.37 -7.70
C SER A 460 -20.66 0.43 -8.47
N PRO A 461 -20.48 0.28 -9.79
CA PRO A 461 -21.25 -0.65 -10.60
C PRO A 461 -21.27 -2.06 -10.02
N LEU A 462 -20.12 -2.58 -9.57
CA LEU A 462 -20.01 -3.94 -9.02
C LEU A 462 -20.85 -4.12 -7.75
N ARG A 463 -20.85 -3.12 -6.87
CA ARG A 463 -21.72 -3.13 -5.69
C ARG A 463 -23.20 -3.13 -6.06
N LYS A 464 -23.60 -2.39 -7.11
CA LYS A 464 -24.98 -2.40 -7.59
C LYS A 464 -25.36 -3.78 -8.11
N LEU A 465 -24.52 -4.39 -8.94
CA LEU A 465 -24.74 -5.73 -9.50
C LEU A 465 -24.89 -6.78 -8.39
N ALA A 466 -23.99 -6.76 -7.39
CA ALA A 466 -24.07 -7.62 -6.23
C ALA A 466 -25.41 -7.50 -5.48
N GLU A 467 -25.88 -6.27 -5.24
CA GLU A 467 -27.16 -6.06 -4.54
C GLU A 467 -28.36 -6.52 -5.39
N ILE A 468 -28.37 -6.23 -6.69
CA ILE A 468 -29.40 -6.71 -7.62
C ILE A 468 -29.43 -8.24 -7.62
N ARG A 469 -28.25 -8.87 -7.66
CA ARG A 469 -28.11 -10.33 -7.65
C ARG A 469 -28.66 -10.94 -6.36
N PHE A 470 -28.35 -10.34 -5.20
CA PHE A 470 -28.92 -10.76 -3.92
C PHE A 470 -30.45 -10.69 -3.91
N LEU A 471 -31.04 -9.60 -4.42
CA LEU A 471 -32.49 -9.42 -4.48
C LEU A 471 -33.16 -10.45 -5.41
N GLY A 472 -32.50 -10.79 -6.53
CA GLY A 472 -32.94 -11.85 -7.45
C GLY A 472 -32.91 -13.24 -6.82
N VAL A 473 -31.78 -13.62 -6.22
CA VAL A 473 -31.61 -14.91 -5.52
C VAL A 473 -32.58 -15.05 -4.34
N SER A 474 -32.91 -13.95 -3.68
CA SER A 474 -33.89 -13.92 -2.58
C SER A 474 -35.35 -14.05 -3.05
N GLY A 475 -35.59 -14.10 -4.37
CA GLY A 475 -36.92 -14.25 -4.96
C GLY A 475 -37.79 -12.99 -4.91
N TRP A 476 -37.18 -11.82 -4.66
CA TRP A 476 -37.91 -10.55 -4.65
C TRP A 476 -37.92 -9.83 -6.00
N LEU A 477 -37.06 -10.26 -6.92
CA LEU A 477 -37.04 -9.85 -8.32
C LEU A 477 -37.22 -11.09 -9.20
N THR A 478 -37.90 -10.92 -10.32
CA THR A 478 -37.96 -11.90 -11.40
C THR A 478 -36.66 -11.92 -12.20
N GLU A 479 -36.42 -12.99 -12.95
CA GLU A 479 -35.23 -13.11 -13.80
C GLU A 479 -35.16 -11.97 -14.84
N GLU A 480 -36.26 -11.67 -15.51
CA GLU A 480 -36.37 -10.56 -16.47
C GLU A 480 -36.02 -9.20 -15.85
N GLU A 481 -36.41 -8.95 -14.59
CA GLU A 481 -36.07 -7.73 -13.88
C GLU A 481 -34.59 -7.64 -13.52
N VAL A 482 -33.95 -8.78 -13.23
CA VAL A 482 -32.50 -8.85 -12.98
C VAL A 482 -31.75 -8.59 -14.28
N GLU A 483 -32.14 -9.23 -15.39
CA GLU A 483 -31.57 -9.01 -16.72
C GLU A 483 -31.62 -7.53 -17.10
N GLN A 484 -32.80 -6.92 -17.00
CA GLN A 484 -32.99 -5.51 -17.32
C GLN A 484 -32.12 -4.61 -16.43
N ALA A 485 -31.99 -4.92 -15.14
CA ALA A 485 -31.18 -4.13 -14.23
C ALA A 485 -29.67 -4.27 -14.53
N PHE A 486 -29.20 -5.45 -14.95
CA PHE A 486 -27.82 -5.68 -15.37
C PHE A 486 -27.49 -4.94 -16.68
N ASP A 487 -28.39 -5.00 -17.66
CA ASP A 487 -28.25 -4.25 -18.92
C ASP A 487 -28.22 -2.73 -18.69
N ILE A 488 -29.06 -2.21 -17.78
CA ILE A 488 -29.01 -0.77 -17.43
C ILE A 488 -27.69 -0.40 -16.71
N ALA A 489 -27.16 -1.30 -15.86
CA ALA A 489 -26.00 -1.00 -15.03
C ALA A 489 -24.68 -1.03 -15.80
N ILE A 490 -24.47 -2.01 -16.68
CA ILE A 490 -23.20 -2.23 -17.41
C ILE A 490 -23.38 -2.58 -18.89
N GLY A 491 -24.60 -2.52 -19.44
CA GLY A 491 -24.86 -2.76 -20.87
C GLY A 491 -24.73 -4.22 -21.28
N ALA A 492 -24.21 -4.44 -22.50
CA ALA A 492 -24.06 -5.77 -23.09
C ALA A 492 -23.22 -6.73 -22.23
N ASP A 493 -22.24 -6.19 -21.49
CA ASP A 493 -21.40 -6.96 -20.57
C ASP A 493 -22.22 -7.60 -19.44
N GLY A 494 -23.35 -6.97 -19.07
CA GLY A 494 -24.28 -7.51 -18.06
C GLY A 494 -24.88 -8.84 -18.48
N MET A 495 -25.21 -9.00 -19.76
CA MET A 495 -25.74 -10.25 -20.28
C MET A 495 -24.67 -11.34 -20.34
N THR A 496 -23.42 -10.97 -20.66
CA THR A 496 -22.28 -11.90 -20.60
C THR A 496 -22.00 -12.36 -19.17
N VAL A 497 -22.15 -11.48 -18.18
CA VAL A 497 -22.01 -11.87 -16.76
C VAL A 497 -23.11 -12.86 -16.32
N LEU A 498 -24.34 -12.68 -16.82
CA LEU A 498 -25.48 -13.54 -16.44
C LEU A 498 -25.49 -14.89 -17.16
N TYR A 499 -25.17 -14.93 -18.46
CA TYR A 499 -25.38 -16.11 -19.32
C TYR A 499 -24.13 -16.56 -20.09
N GLY A 500 -23.04 -15.79 -20.03
CA GLY A 500 -21.79 -16.11 -20.70
C GLY A 500 -21.02 -17.24 -20.03
N SER A 501 -19.81 -17.51 -20.53
CA SER A 501 -18.94 -18.48 -19.88
C SER A 501 -18.43 -17.93 -18.54
N PRO A 502 -18.17 -18.79 -17.53
CA PRO A 502 -17.63 -18.32 -16.25
C PRO A 502 -16.30 -17.57 -16.38
N ALA A 503 -15.48 -17.93 -17.37
CA ALA A 503 -14.22 -17.25 -17.63
C ALA A 503 -14.43 -15.81 -18.13
N ASP A 504 -15.34 -15.62 -19.08
CA ASP A 504 -15.65 -14.29 -19.63
C ASP A 504 -16.28 -13.39 -18.56
N ALA A 505 -17.18 -13.94 -17.74
CA ALA A 505 -17.80 -13.21 -16.63
C ALA A 505 -16.77 -12.76 -15.59
N ILE A 506 -15.81 -13.63 -15.23
CA ILE A 506 -14.72 -13.29 -14.32
C ILE A 506 -13.84 -12.19 -14.89
N GLU A 507 -13.48 -12.27 -16.17
CA GLU A 507 -12.64 -11.28 -16.84
C GLU A 507 -13.29 -9.90 -16.85
N ILE A 508 -14.55 -9.81 -17.30
CA ILE A 508 -15.34 -8.56 -17.32
C ILE A 508 -15.43 -7.94 -15.93
N LEU A 509 -15.82 -8.73 -14.91
CA LEU A 509 -16.00 -8.19 -13.56
C LEU A 509 -14.67 -7.76 -12.93
N ARG A 510 -13.56 -8.45 -13.24
CA ARG A 510 -12.22 -8.05 -12.82
C ARG A 510 -11.80 -6.73 -13.47
N GLU A 511 -12.00 -6.58 -14.78
CA GLU A 511 -11.68 -5.34 -15.49
C GLU A 511 -12.46 -4.17 -14.91
N LEU A 512 -13.76 -4.34 -14.64
CA LEU A 512 -14.59 -3.34 -13.97
C LEU A 512 -14.05 -2.97 -12.58
N ALA A 513 -13.56 -3.95 -11.81
CA ALA A 513 -12.99 -3.69 -10.48
C ALA A 513 -11.72 -2.83 -10.58
N LEU A 514 -10.81 -3.16 -11.50
CA LEU A 514 -9.57 -2.43 -11.73
C LEU A 514 -9.84 -1.01 -12.26
N GLN A 515 -10.81 -0.85 -13.16
CA GLN A 515 -11.22 0.45 -13.69
C GLN A 515 -11.82 1.35 -12.61
N ASN A 516 -12.69 0.83 -11.73
CA ASN A 516 -13.31 1.61 -10.66
C ASN A 516 -12.28 2.17 -9.66
N VAL A 517 -11.26 1.38 -9.33
CA VAL A 517 -10.19 1.81 -8.43
C VAL A 517 -9.28 2.82 -9.11
N SER A 518 -8.95 2.61 -10.39
CA SER A 518 -8.10 3.55 -11.16
C SER A 518 -8.76 4.91 -11.41
N GLN A 519 -10.10 4.97 -11.38
CA GLN A 519 -10.88 6.21 -11.53
C GLN A 519 -11.19 6.89 -10.19
N SER A 520 -10.92 6.22 -9.07
CA SER A 520 -11.02 6.81 -7.73
C SER A 520 -9.74 7.62 -7.47
N PRO A 521 -9.82 8.96 -7.32
CA PRO A 521 -8.67 9.85 -7.27
C PRO A 521 -7.83 9.73 -5.99
#